data_AF-A0A0Q5UQ33-F1
#
_entry.id   AF-A0A0Q5UQ33-F1
#
_cell.length_a   1.000
_cell.length_b   1.000
_cell.length_c   1.000
_cell.angle_alpha   90.00
_cell.angle_beta   90.00
_cell.angle_gamma   90.00
#
_symmetry.space_group_name_H-M   'P 1'
#
loop_
_entity.id
_entity.type
_entity.pdbx_description
1 polymer ?
#
loop_
_entity_poly.entity_id
_entity_poly.type
_entity_poly.pdbx_seq_one_letter_code
_entity_poly.pdbx_strand_id
1 'polypeptide(L)' 'MADQLERITPRFDELTQRARLGIDSADQYNELEELAQGIARDVLEPFRGNAGRAARPPLYLSADGTKACW' A
#
# COMPACT_ATOMS: atom_id res chain seq x y z
N MET A 1 -11.37 11.16 4.64
CA MET A 1 -10.00 11.00 4.09
C MET A 1 -8.95 11.19 5.18
N ALA A 2 -8.89 12.35 5.85
CA ALA A 2 -7.99 12.55 6.99
C ALA A 2 -8.18 11.48 8.08
N ASP A 3 -9.43 11.18 8.47
CA ASP A 3 -9.72 10.14 9.47
C ASP A 3 -9.30 8.72 9.04
N GLN A 4 -9.24 8.45 7.73
CA GLN A 4 -8.78 7.15 7.22
C GLN A 4 -7.26 7.04 7.33
N LEU A 5 -6.54 8.12 7.03
CA LEU A 5 -5.09 8.16 7.23
C LEU A 5 -4.72 8.12 8.71
N GLU A 6 -5.48 8.80 9.57
CA GLU A 6 -5.26 8.80 11.02
C GLU A 6 -5.37 7.38 11.61
N ARG A 7 -6.31 6.57 11.12
CA ARG A 7 -6.46 5.15 11.50
C ARG A 7 -5.27 4.27 11.11
N ILE A 8 -4.43 4.70 10.17
CA ILE A 8 -3.23 3.96 9.72
C ILE A 8 -2.04 4.21 10.66
N THR A 9 -1.99 5.38 11.31
CA THR A 9 -0.88 5.82 12.18
C THR A 9 -0.43 4.75 13.18
N PRO A 10 -1.31 4.07 13.94
CA PRO A 10 -0.88 3.06 14.90
C PRO A 10 -0.14 1.86 14.26
N ARG A 11 -0.56 1.44 13.06
CA ARG A 11 0.09 0.34 12.32
C ARG A 11 1.44 0.76 11.73
N PHE A 12 1.55 2.02 11.32
CA PHE A 12 2.82 2.58 10.86
C PHE A 12 3.83 2.72 12.03
N ASP A 13 3.35 3.12 13.20
CA ASP A 13 4.16 3.15 14.42
C ASP A 13 4.62 1.76 14.83
N GLU A 14 3.74 0.75 14.76
CA GLU A 14 4.09 -0.66 15.00
C GLU A 14 5.19 -1.14 14.04
N LEU A 15 5.03 -0.90 12.73
CA LEU A 15 6.03 -1.25 11.73
C LEU A 15 7.38 -0.60 12.06
N THR A 16 7.37 0.69 12.40
CA THR A 16 8.58 1.44 12.74
C THR A 16 9.24 0.92 14.02
N GLN A 17 8.44 0.60 15.04
CA GLN A 17 8.92 0.02 16.29
C GLN A 17 9.58 -1.34 16.04
N ARG A 18 8.92 -2.23 15.30
CA ARG A 18 9.46 -3.57 15.00
C ARG A 18 10.73 -3.48 14.15
N ALA A 19 10.77 -2.60 13.15
CA ALA A 19 11.96 -2.37 12.34
C ALA A 19 13.16 -1.85 13.16
N ARG A 20 12.91 -1.03 14.19
CA ARG A 20 13.95 -0.53 15.10
C ARG A 20 14.52 -1.60 16.03
N LEU A 21 13.75 -2.62 16.38
CA LEU A 21 14.19 -3.70 17.27
C LEU A 21 15.20 -4.64 16.57
N GLY A 22 15.38 -4.49 15.26
CA GLY A 22 16.25 -5.34 14.46
C GLY A 22 15.51 -6.50 13.83
N ILE A 23 16.12 -7.09 12.81
CA ILE A 23 15.58 -8.23 12.05
C ILE A 23 16.60 -9.35 12.19
N ASP A 24 16.20 -10.42 12.86
CA ASP A 24 17.08 -11.54 13.20
C ASP A 24 16.82 -12.78 12.32
N SER A 25 15.79 -12.75 11.48
CA SER A 25 15.45 -13.86 10.59
C SER A 25 14.81 -13.41 9.27
N ALA A 26 14.86 -14.28 8.27
CA ALA A 26 14.18 -14.07 6.98
C ALA A 26 12.65 -14.00 7.14
N ASP A 27 12.07 -14.78 8.06
CA ASP A 27 10.63 -14.76 8.34
C ASP A 27 10.19 -13.41 8.90
N GLN A 28 10.97 -12.83 9.82
CA GLN A 28 10.71 -11.50 10.34
C GLN A 28 10.80 -10.42 9.25
N TYR A 29 11.73 -10.57 8.30
CA TYR A 29 11.81 -9.67 7.15
C TYR A 29 10.55 -9.73 6.30
N ASN A 30 10.09 -10.94 5.97
CA ASN A 30 8.87 -11.16 5.18
C ASN A 30 7.63 -10.60 5.88
N GLU A 31 7.48 -10.83 7.19
CA GLU A 31 6.37 -10.28 7.98
C GLU A 31 6.34 -8.74 7.95
N LEU A 32 7.50 -8.09 8.09
CA LEU A 32 7.59 -6.64 8.04
C LEU A 32 7.32 -6.10 6.63
N GLU A 33 7.79 -6.81 5.60
CA GLU A 33 7.47 -6.46 4.22
C GLU A 33 5.97 -6.57 3.94
N GLU A 34 5.32 -7.67 4.35
CA GLU A 34 3.88 -7.86 4.19
C GLU A 34 3.08 -6.77 4.93
N LEU A 35 3.50 -6.43 6.16
CA LEU A 35 2.91 -5.34 6.93
C LEU A 35 3.04 -3.99 6.21
N ALA A 36 4.23 -3.68 5.70
CA ALA A 36 4.49 -2.45 4.95
C ALA A 36 3.67 -2.37 3.66
N GLN A 37 3.57 -3.48 2.91
CA GLN A 37 2.74 -3.55 1.73
C GLN A 37 1.25 -3.36 2.05
N GLY A 38 0.77 -3.91 3.17
CA GLY A 38 -0.60 -3.72 3.66
C GLY A 38 -0.88 -2.24 3.95
N ILE A 39 -0.01 -1.59 4.72
CA ILE A 39 -0.10 -0.16 5.02
C ILE A 39 -0.11 0.67 3.73
N ALA A 40 0.76 0.37 2.77
CA ALA A 40 0.79 1.09 1.49
C ALA A 40 -0.52 0.93 0.69
N ARG A 41 -1.18 -0.24 0.75
CA ARG A 41 -2.49 -0.44 0.11
C ARG A 41 -3.55 0.43 0.77
N ASP A 42 -3.58 0.45 2.09
CA ASP A 42 -4.58 1.20 2.87
C ASP A 42 -4.40 2.70 2.72
N VAL A 43 -3.15 3.19 2.64
CA VAL A 43 -2.85 4.61 2.34
C VAL A 43 -3.38 4.99 0.96
N LEU A 44 -3.26 4.10 -0.02
CA LEU A 44 -3.64 4.38 -1.41
C LEU A 44 -5.14 4.18 -1.68
N GLU A 45 -5.85 3.39 -0.86
CA GLU A 45 -7.26 3.08 -1.05
C GLU A 45 -8.15 4.35 -1.14
N PRO A 46 -8.06 5.34 -0.23
CA PRO A 46 -8.87 6.55 -0.32
C PRO A 46 -8.66 7.34 -1.62
N PHE A 47 -7.46 7.30 -2.20
CA PHE A 47 -7.11 8.07 -3.39
C PHE A 47 -7.53 7.39 -4.70
N ARG A 48 -7.79 6.08 -4.69
CA ARG A 48 -8.11 5.32 -5.90
C ARG A 48 -9.59 5.41 -6.29
N GLY A 49 -10.47 5.83 -5.37
CA GLY A 49 -11.91 5.89 -5.63
C GLY A 49 -12.48 4.54 -6.10
N ASN A 50 -13.51 4.56 -6.94
CA ASN A 50 -14.14 3.34 -7.49
C ASN A 50 -13.36 2.73 -8.67
N ALA A 51 -12.24 3.33 -9.06
CA ALA A 51 -11.36 2.79 -10.09
C ALA A 51 -10.50 1.68 -9.46
N GLY A 52 -11.08 0.49 -9.34
CA GLY A 52 -10.38 -0.70 -8.89
C GLY A 52 -9.09 -0.90 -9.70
N ARG A 53 -8.00 -1.24 -9.01
CA ARG A 53 -6.72 -1.56 -9.64
C ARG A 53 -6.97 -2.68 -10.66
N ALA A 54 -6.80 -2.39 -11.95
CA ALA A 54 -6.94 -3.42 -12.98
C ALA A 54 -5.95 -4.54 -12.68
N ALA A 55 -6.45 -5.77 -12.47
CA ALA A 55 -5.61 -6.94 -12.18
C ALA A 55 -4.54 -7.18 -13.25
N ARG A 56 -4.74 -6.62 -14.44
CA ARG A 56 -3.75 -6.40 -15.49
C ARG A 56 -3.75 -4.91 -15.81
N PRO A 57 -2.77 -4.11 -15.36
CA PRO A 57 -2.69 -2.73 -15.80
C PRO A 57 -2.39 -2.70 -17.31
N PRO A 58 -3.11 -1.91 -18.12
CA PRO A 58 -2.80 -1.76 -19.53
C PRO A 58 -1.40 -1.16 -19.72
N LEU A 59 -0.70 -1.56 -20.79
CA LEU A 59 0.61 -1.03 -21.18
C LEU A 59 0.59 0.49 -21.38
N TYR A 60 -0.57 1.03 -21.78
CA TYR A 60 -0.79 2.44 -21.97
C TYR A 60 -2.18 2.85 -21.50
N LEU A 61 -2.27 3.95 -20.75
CA LEU A 61 -3.51 4.63 -20.41
C LEU A 61 -3.42 6.09 -20.90
N SER A 62 -4.46 6.60 -21.55
CA SER A 62 -4.49 8.02 -21.92
C SER A 62 -4.59 8.92 -20.67
N ALA A 63 -4.11 10.15 -20.76
CA ALA A 63 -4.10 11.10 -19.64
C ALA A 63 -5.50 11.44 -19.09
N ASP A 64 -6.54 11.32 -19.94
CA ASP A 64 -7.94 11.48 -19.58
C ASP A 64 -8.62 10.17 -19.09
N GLY A 65 -7.87 9.05 -19.08
CA GLY A 65 -8.35 7.74 -18.63
C GLY A 65 -9.35 7.05 -19.55
N THR A 66 -9.65 7.60 -20.73
CA THR A 66 -10.69 7.07 -21.62
C THR A 66 -10.23 5.94 -22.54
N LYS A 67 -8.91 5.76 -22.71
CA LYS A 67 -8.32 4.76 -23.63
C LYS A 67 -7.27 3.91 -22.91
N ALA A 68 -7.27 2.61 -23.22
CA ALA A 68 -6.33 1.63 -22.70
C ALA A 68 -5.81 0.70 -23.83
N CYS A 69 -4.53 0.35 -23.79
CA CYS A 69 -3.89 -0.65 -24.66
C CYS A 69 -3.26 -1.78 -23.82
N TRP A 70 -3.38 -3.03 -24.26
CA TRP A 70 -3.05 -4.24 -23.47
C TRP A 70 -1.79 -4.94 -23.95
#